data_AF-A0A6L7ZZR3-F1
#
_entry.id   AF-A0A6L7ZZR3-F1
#
_cell.length_a   1.000
_cell.length_b   1.000
_cell.length_c   1.000
_cell.angle_alpha   90.00
_cell.angle_beta   90.00
_cell.angle_gamma   90.00
#
_symmetry.space_group_name_H-M   'P 1'
#
loop_
_entity.id
_entity.type
_entity.pdbx_description
1 polymer ?
#
loop_
_entity_poly.entity_id
_entity_poly.type
_entity_poly.pdbx_seq_one_letter_code
_entity_poly.pdbx_strand_id
1 'polypeptide(L)'
;MDPAWPLWKLNLAGRCAGSDPWSIERMLRTLQAIGELKYSRRNVATVPELEHYLDKWLQKRYAGYQVGYFGFHGGPGSLWLGGKRYVSLEDLEARIDGRAQGRVIHFGSCSAMGVGESRLKAFQENTGARAVIGYRTDVDSDLNWAAFEILLLEALSRYRQIGAPARHLRENYGYLCDKLGFEYIY
;
A
#
# COMPACT_ATOMS: atom_id res chain seq x y z
N MET A 1 -1.00 -17.88 -19.15
CA MET A 1 -1.32 -17.70 -17.71
C MET A 1 -1.48 -16.21 -17.52
N ASP A 2 -2.59 -15.76 -16.95
CA ASP A 2 -2.90 -14.32 -16.84
C ASP A 2 -2.80 -13.91 -15.36
N PRO A 3 -1.59 -13.63 -14.82
CA PRO A 3 -1.47 -13.06 -13.49
C PRO A 3 -1.54 -11.54 -13.65
N ALA A 4 -2.63 -10.93 -13.23
CA ALA A 4 -2.64 -9.49 -13.02
C ALA A 4 -3.83 -9.14 -12.16
N TRP A 5 -3.65 -9.09 -10.84
CA TRP A 5 -4.43 -8.16 -10.04
C TRP A 5 -3.94 -6.75 -10.39
N PRO A 6 -4.75 -5.89 -11.02
CA PRO A 6 -4.28 -4.54 -11.25
C PRO A 6 -4.11 -3.78 -9.93
N LEU A 7 -3.01 -3.04 -9.78
CA LEU A 7 -2.78 -2.16 -8.61
C LEU A 7 -3.30 -0.75 -8.91
N TRP A 8 -4.02 -0.18 -7.96
CA TRP A 8 -4.31 1.24 -7.92
C TRP A 8 -3.37 1.92 -6.95
N LYS A 9 -2.61 2.90 -7.40
CA LYS A 9 -1.61 3.58 -6.58
C LYS A 9 -1.91 5.05 -6.42
N LEU A 10 -1.99 5.48 -5.17
CA LEU A 10 -2.04 6.88 -4.76
C LEU A 10 -0.71 7.23 -4.11
N ASN A 11 0.02 8.16 -4.72
CA ASN A 11 1.27 8.70 -4.17
C ASN A 11 1.17 10.22 -4.10
N LEU A 12 1.98 10.87 -3.28
CA LEU A 12 2.19 12.32 -3.36
C LEU A 12 2.88 12.77 -4.64
N ALA A 13 2.38 13.85 -5.25
CA ALA A 13 3.23 14.80 -5.99
C ALA A 13 3.59 15.98 -5.09
N GLY A 14 4.29 15.68 -4.00
CA GLY A 14 5.15 16.66 -3.36
C GLY A 14 6.49 16.60 -4.09
N ARG A 15 6.93 17.72 -4.67
CA ARG A 15 8.26 17.85 -5.26
C ARG A 15 9.30 17.54 -4.17
N CYS A 16 9.86 16.33 -4.16
CA CYS A 16 11.24 16.18 -3.74
C CYS A 16 12.06 16.76 -4.89
N ALA A 17 12.47 18.02 -4.73
CA ALA A 17 13.61 18.54 -5.45
C ALA A 17 14.81 17.70 -4.99
N GLY A 18 15.16 16.68 -5.78
CA GLY A 18 16.20 15.71 -5.47
C GLY A 18 15.77 14.33 -5.98
N SER A 19 16.58 13.76 -6.86
CA SER A 19 16.39 12.43 -7.43
C SER A 19 16.32 11.36 -6.34
N ASP A 20 15.12 10.97 -5.91
CA ASP A 20 14.92 9.78 -5.10
C ASP A 20 15.30 8.55 -5.97
N PRO A 21 16.44 7.88 -5.71
CA PRO A 21 16.94 6.81 -6.58
C PRO A 21 15.98 5.61 -6.62
N TRP A 22 15.19 5.46 -5.55
CA TRP A 22 14.35 4.30 -5.24
C TRP A 22 12.86 4.58 -5.39
N SER A 23 12.50 5.52 -6.27
CA SER A 23 11.10 5.78 -6.58
C SER A 23 10.36 4.50 -6.97
N ILE A 24 9.30 4.18 -6.24
CA ILE A 24 8.36 3.09 -6.54
C ILE A 24 7.76 3.20 -7.95
N GLU A 25 7.83 4.35 -8.62
CA GLU A 25 7.52 4.43 -10.05
C GLU A 25 8.42 3.53 -10.91
N ARG A 26 9.72 3.49 -10.62
CA ARG A 26 10.67 2.66 -11.37
C ARG A 26 10.34 1.18 -11.20
N MET A 27 10.00 0.77 -9.98
CA MET A 27 9.60 -0.61 -9.66
C MET A 27 8.33 -1.02 -10.42
N LEU A 28 7.31 -0.16 -10.41
CA LEU A 28 6.07 -0.42 -11.16
C LEU A 28 6.29 -0.49 -12.66
N ARG A 29 7.15 0.37 -13.22
CA ARG A 29 7.50 0.31 -14.65
C ARG A 29 8.21 -0.99 -14.98
N THR A 30 9.13 -1.45 -14.12
CA THR A 30 9.79 -2.75 -14.29
C THR A 30 8.78 -3.88 -14.29
N LEU A 31 7.93 -3.98 -13.27
CA LEU A 31 6.90 -5.03 -13.14
C LEU A 31 5.90 -5.02 -14.31
N GLN A 32 5.53 -3.83 -14.79
CA GLN A 32 4.69 -3.70 -15.98
C GLN A 32 5.40 -4.18 -17.25
N ALA A 33 6.68 -3.83 -17.42
CA ALA A 33 7.46 -4.21 -18.60
C ALA A 33 7.67 -5.72 -18.73
N ILE A 34 7.79 -6.43 -17.60
CA ILE A 34 7.91 -7.89 -17.57
C ILE A 34 6.55 -8.61 -17.56
N GLY A 35 5.43 -7.87 -17.62
CA GLY A 35 4.08 -8.43 -17.72
C GLY A 35 3.48 -8.92 -16.40
N GLU A 36 4.13 -8.67 -15.27
CA GLU A 36 3.69 -9.11 -13.94
C GLU A 36 2.52 -8.29 -13.38
N LEU A 37 2.34 -7.06 -13.91
CA LEU A 37 1.42 -6.10 -13.29
C LEU A 37 0.83 -5.07 -14.25
N LYS A 38 -0.46 -4.78 -14.09
CA LYS A 38 -1.09 -3.55 -14.60
C LYS A 38 -1.29 -2.57 -13.45
N TYR A 39 -0.99 -1.29 -13.65
CA TYR A 39 -1.18 -0.29 -12.60
C TYR A 39 -1.81 1.01 -13.10
N SER A 40 -2.50 1.70 -12.19
CA SER A 40 -2.95 3.08 -12.37
C SER A 40 -2.33 3.92 -11.26
N ARG A 41 -1.53 4.92 -11.61
CA ARG A 41 -0.88 5.82 -10.64
C ARG A 41 -1.55 7.19 -10.62
N ARG A 42 -1.72 7.73 -9.42
CA ARG A 42 -2.10 9.12 -9.17
C ARG A 42 -1.10 9.80 -8.26
N ASN A 43 -0.91 11.07 -8.55
CA ASN A 43 -0.08 12.01 -7.82
C ASN A 43 -1.03 12.93 -7.04
N VAL A 44 -0.92 12.94 -5.72
CA VAL A 44 -1.93 13.38 -4.76
C VAL A 44 -1.26 14.24 -3.69
N ALA A 45 -1.33 15.56 -3.81
CA ALA A 45 -0.64 16.47 -2.91
C ALA A 45 -1.51 16.97 -1.74
N THR A 46 -2.81 16.71 -1.77
CA THR A 46 -3.77 17.29 -0.83
C THR A 46 -4.80 16.27 -0.33
N VAL A 47 -5.39 16.55 0.83
CA VAL A 47 -6.45 15.71 1.42
C VAL A 47 -7.65 15.56 0.47
N PRO A 48 -8.18 16.63 -0.16
CA PRO A 48 -9.29 16.48 -1.10
C PRO A 48 -8.94 15.62 -2.33
N GLU A 49 -7.71 15.69 -2.83
CA GLU A 49 -7.27 14.81 -3.92
C GLU A 49 -7.19 13.35 -3.48
N LEU A 50 -6.69 13.09 -2.25
CA LEU A 50 -6.64 11.74 -1.69
C LEU A 50 -8.04 11.16 -1.58
N GLU A 51 -8.96 11.89 -0.97
CA GLU A 51 -10.36 11.49 -0.86
C GLU A 51 -11.00 11.25 -2.24
N HIS A 52 -10.78 12.15 -3.20
CA HIS A 52 -11.32 12.03 -4.55
C HIS A 52 -10.87 10.74 -5.24
N TYR A 53 -9.57 10.41 -5.17
CA TYR A 53 -9.06 9.23 -5.83
C TYR A 53 -9.31 7.94 -5.05
N LEU A 54 -9.40 8.01 -3.72
CA LEU A 54 -9.87 6.93 -2.86
C LEU A 54 -11.30 6.55 -3.25
N ASP A 55 -12.21 7.52 -3.31
CA ASP A 55 -13.60 7.29 -3.72
C ASP A 55 -13.69 6.72 -5.13
N LYS A 56 -12.90 7.25 -6.07
CA LYS A 56 -12.83 6.69 -7.42
C LYS A 56 -12.41 5.24 -7.38
N TRP A 57 -11.32 4.91 -6.70
CA TRP A 57 -10.84 3.54 -6.60
C TRP A 57 -11.93 2.62 -6.05
N LEU A 58 -12.66 3.02 -5.01
CA LEU A 58 -13.71 2.22 -4.36
C LEU A 58 -14.94 1.93 -5.25
N GLN A 59 -15.10 2.60 -6.40
CA GLN A 59 -16.22 2.34 -7.32
C GLN A 59 -16.15 0.95 -7.97
N LYS A 60 -17.33 0.36 -8.25
CA LYS A 60 -17.48 -0.97 -8.89
C LYS A 60 -16.71 -1.11 -10.21
N ARG A 61 -16.65 -0.05 -11.04
CA ARG A 61 -15.90 -0.05 -12.30
C ARG A 61 -14.38 -0.26 -12.14
N TYR A 62 -13.86 -0.06 -10.94
CA TYR A 62 -12.47 -0.30 -10.58
C TYR A 62 -12.30 -1.52 -9.67
N ALA A 63 -13.31 -2.39 -9.54
CA ALA A 63 -13.22 -3.61 -8.72
C ALA A 63 -12.14 -4.58 -9.20
N GLY A 64 -11.71 -4.48 -10.46
CA GLY A 64 -10.53 -5.19 -10.94
C GLY A 64 -9.26 -4.76 -10.19
N TYR A 65 -9.15 -3.50 -9.76
CA TYR A 65 -7.98 -2.97 -9.06
C TYR A 65 -7.97 -3.37 -7.60
N GLN A 66 -7.47 -4.57 -7.33
CA GLN A 66 -7.60 -5.22 -6.03
C GLN A 66 -6.58 -4.78 -4.99
N VAL A 67 -5.56 -4.00 -5.35
CA VAL A 67 -4.62 -3.46 -4.35
C VAL A 67 -4.64 -1.94 -4.41
N GLY A 68 -4.88 -1.30 -3.28
CA GLY A 68 -4.71 0.13 -3.08
C GLY A 68 -3.34 0.39 -2.46
N TYR A 69 -2.39 0.86 -3.24
CA TYR A 69 -1.06 1.25 -2.78
C TYR A 69 -1.08 2.72 -2.35
N PHE A 70 -0.81 2.99 -1.08
CA PHE A 70 -0.73 4.33 -0.49
C PHE A 70 0.72 4.66 -0.16
N GLY A 71 1.42 5.28 -1.12
CA GLY A 71 2.82 5.70 -0.98
C GLY A 71 2.93 7.13 -0.48
N PHE A 72 2.82 7.31 0.83
CA PHE A 72 2.92 8.59 1.52
C PHE A 72 4.08 8.54 2.51
N HIS A 73 4.55 9.70 2.96
CA HIS A 73 5.20 9.73 4.27
C HIS A 73 4.13 9.61 5.35
N GLY A 74 4.51 9.25 6.56
CA GLY A 74 3.55 9.09 7.62
C GLY A 74 4.22 8.85 8.97
N GLY A 75 3.38 8.55 9.93
CA GLY A 75 3.77 8.07 11.24
C GLY A 75 2.69 7.13 11.77
N PRO A 76 2.81 6.66 13.02
CA PRO A 76 1.81 5.80 13.64
C PRO A 76 0.38 6.28 13.40
N GLY A 77 -0.39 5.50 12.65
CA GLY A 77 -1.81 5.77 12.39
C GLY A 77 -2.11 6.95 11.46
N SER A 78 -1.14 7.45 10.68
CA SER A 78 -1.38 8.61 9.80
C SER A 78 -0.55 8.63 8.51
N LEU A 79 -1.14 9.18 7.45
CA LEU A 79 -0.48 9.52 6.19
C LEU A 79 -0.31 11.04 6.10
N TRP A 80 0.87 11.55 5.77
CA TRP A 80 1.19 12.97 5.71
C TRP A 80 1.14 13.49 4.27
N LEU A 81 0.45 14.61 4.03
CA LEU A 81 0.21 15.22 2.71
C LEU A 81 0.88 16.58 2.55
N GLY A 82 2.16 16.65 2.95
CA GLY A 82 2.99 17.84 2.85
C GLY A 82 2.62 18.96 3.85
N GLY A 83 3.64 19.66 4.34
CA GLY A 83 3.46 20.65 5.41
C GLY A 83 2.94 20.00 6.69
N LYS A 84 1.92 20.59 7.32
CA LYS A 84 1.29 20.08 8.55
C LYS A 84 0.02 19.24 8.30
N ARG A 85 -0.24 18.84 7.06
CA ARG A 85 -1.48 18.15 6.67
C ARG A 85 -1.27 16.66 6.77
N TYR A 86 -2.22 15.95 7.37
CA TYR A 86 -2.24 14.50 7.44
C TYR A 86 -3.67 13.98 7.37
N VAL A 87 -3.81 12.68 7.11
CA VAL A 87 -5.05 11.92 7.19
C VAL A 87 -4.78 10.75 8.12
N SER A 88 -5.59 10.59 9.16
CA SER A 88 -5.47 9.48 10.11
C SER A 88 -6.05 8.18 9.54
N LEU A 89 -5.76 7.05 10.18
CA LEU A 89 -6.45 5.79 9.86
C LEU A 89 -7.94 5.91 10.13
N GLU A 90 -8.36 6.65 11.16
CA GLU A 90 -9.77 6.91 11.47
C GLU A 90 -10.46 7.66 10.32
N ASP A 91 -9.81 8.69 9.76
CA ASP A 91 -10.34 9.44 8.62
C ASP A 91 -10.46 8.56 7.37
N LEU A 92 -9.43 7.74 7.09
CA LEU A 92 -9.46 6.79 5.98
C LEU A 92 -10.55 5.74 6.16
N GLU A 93 -10.68 5.19 7.36
CA GLU A 93 -11.67 4.19 7.72
C GLU A 93 -13.09 4.73 7.53
N ALA A 94 -13.38 5.90 8.09
CA ALA A 94 -14.66 6.58 7.96
C ALA A 94 -14.96 6.93 6.48
N ARG A 95 -13.95 7.23 5.68
CA ARG A 95 -14.16 7.49 4.25
C ARG A 95 -14.36 6.20 3.46
N ILE A 96 -13.65 5.12 3.77
CA ILE A 96 -13.79 3.85 3.06
C ILE A 96 -15.13 3.21 3.37
N ASP A 97 -15.54 3.18 4.64
CA ASP A 97 -16.87 2.78 5.10
C ASP A 97 -17.33 1.42 4.51
N GLY A 98 -16.56 0.37 4.75
CA GLY A 98 -16.87 -0.98 4.26
C GLY A 98 -16.76 -1.20 2.74
N ARG A 99 -16.38 -0.18 1.94
CA ARG A 99 -16.35 -0.26 0.47
C ARG A 99 -15.10 -0.92 -0.10
N ALA A 100 -14.13 -1.34 0.73
CA ALA A 100 -12.88 -1.97 0.28
C ALA A 100 -12.99 -3.50 0.06
N GLN A 101 -14.20 -4.04 -0.06
CA GLN A 101 -14.44 -5.47 -0.30
C GLN A 101 -13.64 -5.99 -1.51
N GLY A 102 -13.02 -7.15 -1.32
CA GLY A 102 -12.21 -7.79 -2.35
C GLY A 102 -10.82 -7.17 -2.53
N ARG A 103 -10.46 -6.12 -1.79
CA ARG A 103 -9.23 -5.35 -1.99
C ARG A 103 -8.25 -5.45 -0.82
N VAL A 104 -6.98 -5.33 -1.12
CA VAL A 104 -5.89 -5.17 -0.17
C VAL A 104 -5.55 -3.67 -0.07
N ILE A 105 -5.41 -3.15 1.14
CA ILE A 105 -4.89 -1.81 1.40
C ILE A 105 -3.43 -1.96 1.79
N HIS A 106 -2.52 -1.39 1.00
CA HIS A 106 -1.10 -1.39 1.28
C HIS A 106 -0.61 0.01 1.63
N PHE A 107 -0.10 0.16 2.86
CA PHE A 107 0.60 1.35 3.29
C PHE A 107 2.10 1.20 2.98
N GLY A 108 2.50 1.69 1.80
CA GLY A 108 3.90 1.88 1.42
C GLY A 108 4.49 3.14 2.07
N SER A 109 4.15 3.37 3.34
CA SER A 109 4.45 4.56 4.14
C SER A 109 5.12 4.13 5.44
N CYS A 110 6.16 4.85 5.85
CA CYS A 110 6.85 4.65 7.13
C CYS A 110 5.86 4.65 8.29
N SER A 111 5.98 3.65 9.17
CA SER A 111 5.26 3.54 10.45
C SER A 111 3.73 3.71 10.41
N ALA A 112 3.07 3.71 9.25
CA ALA A 112 1.62 3.92 9.17
C ALA A 112 0.85 2.84 9.96
N MET A 113 1.41 1.62 10.03
CA MET A 113 0.88 0.51 10.83
C MET A 113 1.49 0.41 12.23
N GLY A 114 2.24 1.42 12.68
CA GLY A 114 2.85 1.52 14.01
C GLY A 114 1.85 1.70 15.17
N VAL A 115 0.61 1.21 15.01
CA VAL A 115 -0.45 1.20 16.02
C VAL A 115 -0.63 -0.23 16.57
N GLY A 116 -1.51 -0.41 17.55
CA GLY A 116 -1.81 -1.72 18.12
C GLY A 116 -2.44 -2.68 17.11
N GLU A 117 -2.19 -3.98 17.24
CA GLU A 117 -2.74 -5.00 16.33
C GLU A 117 -4.28 -5.00 16.33
N SER A 118 -4.92 -4.81 17.49
CA SER A 118 -6.38 -4.67 17.61
C SER A 118 -6.91 -3.49 16.80
N ARG A 119 -6.18 -2.37 16.75
CA ARG A 119 -6.53 -1.19 15.95
C ARG A 119 -6.45 -1.48 14.46
N LEU A 120 -5.43 -2.24 14.03
CA LEU A 120 -5.28 -2.65 12.63
C LEU A 120 -6.34 -3.65 12.19
N LYS A 121 -6.71 -4.60 13.07
CA LYS A 121 -7.83 -5.52 12.83
C LYS A 121 -9.14 -4.76 12.68
N ALA A 122 -9.44 -3.84 13.60
CA ALA A 122 -10.61 -2.98 13.50
C ALA A 122 -10.60 -2.17 12.19
N PHE A 123 -9.45 -1.61 11.79
CA PHE A 123 -9.33 -0.91 10.50
C PHE A 123 -9.64 -1.84 9.32
N GLN A 124 -9.10 -3.07 9.30
CA GLN A 124 -9.37 -4.04 8.24
C GLN A 124 -10.86 -4.43 8.17
N GLU A 125 -11.48 -4.70 9.33
CA GLU A 125 -12.89 -5.05 9.44
C GLU A 125 -13.80 -3.90 8.98
N ASN A 126 -13.59 -2.69 9.52
CA ASN A 126 -14.43 -1.51 9.26
C ASN A 126 -14.27 -0.99 7.82
N THR A 127 -13.10 -1.17 7.20
CA THR A 127 -12.92 -0.87 5.77
C THR A 127 -13.51 -1.94 4.86
N GLY A 128 -13.74 -3.16 5.38
CA GLY A 128 -14.13 -4.33 4.60
C GLY A 128 -13.01 -4.83 3.68
N ALA A 129 -11.76 -4.40 3.91
CA ALA A 129 -10.63 -4.83 3.12
C ALA A 129 -10.38 -6.33 3.32
N ARG A 130 -9.92 -7.02 2.28
CA ARG A 130 -9.41 -8.39 2.43
C ARG A 130 -8.20 -8.40 3.36
N ALA A 131 -7.26 -7.50 3.12
CA ALA A 131 -6.08 -7.40 3.96
C ALA A 131 -5.60 -5.96 4.08
N VAL A 132 -4.90 -5.67 5.15
CA VAL A 132 -4.21 -4.41 5.41
C VAL A 132 -2.75 -4.74 5.70
N ILE A 133 -1.86 -4.17 4.88
CA ILE A 133 -0.45 -4.58 4.82
C ILE A 133 0.47 -3.37 4.74
N GLY A 134 1.70 -3.48 5.23
CA GLY A 134 2.61 -2.32 5.29
C GLY A 134 3.55 -2.42 6.47
N TYR A 135 4.07 -1.27 6.93
CA TYR A 135 5.22 -1.22 7.83
C TYR A 135 4.87 -0.58 9.17
N ARG A 136 5.36 -1.18 10.27
CA ARG A 136 5.23 -0.65 11.64
C ARG A 136 6.37 0.25 12.06
N THR A 137 7.52 0.10 11.42
CA THR A 137 8.72 0.87 11.71
C THR A 137 8.97 1.88 10.61
N ASP A 138 9.84 2.83 10.90
CA ASP A 138 10.33 3.73 9.88
C ASP A 138 11.16 2.92 8.89
N VAL A 139 10.74 2.96 7.63
CA VAL A 139 11.50 2.41 6.53
C VAL A 139 12.23 3.60 5.90
N ASP A 140 13.52 3.73 6.21
CA ASP A 140 14.36 4.65 5.43
C ASP A 140 14.32 4.21 3.96
N SER A 141 14.38 5.15 3.01
CA SER A 141 14.38 4.90 1.57
C SER A 141 15.64 4.13 1.11
N ASP A 142 15.78 2.90 1.57
CA ASP A 142 16.93 2.03 1.41
C ASP A 142 16.66 0.90 0.39
N LEU A 143 17.71 0.21 0.00
CA LEU A 143 17.64 -0.88 -0.97
C LEU A 143 16.79 -2.07 -0.47
N ASN A 144 16.72 -2.30 0.84
CA ASN A 144 15.96 -3.42 1.40
C ASN A 144 14.46 -3.20 1.24
N TRP A 145 13.99 -1.99 1.53
CA TRP A 145 12.60 -1.61 1.28
C TRP A 145 12.27 -1.73 -0.21
N ALA A 146 13.08 -1.14 -1.09
CA ALA A 146 12.82 -1.19 -2.53
C ALA A 146 12.82 -2.62 -3.10
N ALA A 147 13.75 -3.46 -2.67
CA ALA A 147 13.77 -4.87 -3.06
C ALA A 147 12.53 -5.61 -2.53
N PHE A 148 12.15 -5.35 -1.27
CA PHE A 148 10.99 -5.98 -0.65
C PHE A 148 9.68 -5.55 -1.30
N GLU A 149 9.53 -4.29 -1.71
CA GLU A 149 8.37 -3.80 -2.46
C GLU A 149 8.17 -4.58 -3.77
N ILE A 150 9.25 -4.85 -4.53
CA ILE A 150 9.15 -5.67 -5.75
C ILE A 150 8.67 -7.08 -5.42
N LEU A 151 9.26 -7.72 -4.40
CA LEU A 151 8.90 -9.07 -3.97
C LEU A 151 7.45 -9.14 -3.45
N LEU A 152 7.02 -8.13 -2.71
CA LEU A 152 5.65 -7.99 -2.21
C LEU A 152 4.65 -7.87 -3.36
N LEU A 153 4.91 -6.97 -4.31
CA LEU A 153 4.00 -6.74 -5.44
C LEU A 153 3.91 -7.95 -6.35
N GLU A 154 5.01 -8.68 -6.53
CA GLU A 154 5.06 -9.96 -7.24
C GLU A 154 4.25 -11.04 -6.49
N ALA A 155 4.45 -11.19 -5.18
CA ALA A 155 3.68 -12.15 -4.39
C ALA A 155 2.17 -11.84 -4.43
N LEU A 156 1.79 -10.56 -4.36
CA LEU A 156 0.40 -10.14 -4.49
C LEU A 156 -0.16 -10.40 -5.91
N SER A 157 0.63 -10.25 -6.98
CA SER A 157 0.14 -10.55 -8.34
C SER A 157 -0.02 -12.06 -8.59
N ARG A 158 0.85 -12.87 -7.98
CA ARG A 158 0.90 -14.33 -8.17
C ARG A 158 -0.15 -15.09 -7.37
N TYR A 159 -0.31 -14.79 -6.07
CA TYR A 159 -1.09 -15.62 -5.17
C TYR A 159 -2.52 -15.10 -4.98
N ARG A 160 -3.51 -15.96 -5.26
CA ARG A 160 -4.93 -15.61 -5.10
C ARG A 160 -5.47 -15.76 -3.67
N GLN A 161 -4.92 -16.74 -2.94
CA GLN A 161 -5.31 -17.01 -1.56
C GLN A 161 -4.76 -15.92 -0.65
N ILE A 162 -5.59 -15.43 0.26
CA ILE A 162 -5.31 -14.20 1.02
C ILE A 162 -4.05 -14.27 1.89
N GLY A 163 -3.80 -15.39 2.57
CA GLY A 163 -2.61 -15.59 3.40
C GLY A 163 -1.40 -16.17 2.66
N ALA A 164 -1.54 -16.52 1.38
CA ALA A 164 -0.44 -17.12 0.62
C ALA A 164 0.71 -16.13 0.34
N PRO A 165 0.47 -14.86 -0.05
CA PRO A 165 1.54 -13.86 -0.13
C PRO A 165 2.28 -13.69 1.19
N ALA A 166 1.56 -13.55 2.31
CA ALA A 166 2.15 -13.37 3.63
C ALA A 166 3.08 -14.53 4.01
N ARG A 167 2.60 -15.77 3.80
CA ARG A 167 3.37 -16.99 4.03
C ARG A 167 4.62 -17.04 3.15
N HIS A 168 4.47 -16.82 1.84
CA HIS A 168 5.59 -16.83 0.90
C HIS A 168 6.67 -15.83 1.30
N LEU A 169 6.28 -14.59 1.62
CA LEU A 169 7.20 -13.54 2.03
C LEU A 169 7.92 -13.88 3.35
N ARG A 170 7.19 -14.40 4.34
CA ARG A 170 7.78 -14.80 5.63
C ARG A 170 8.73 -15.99 5.50
N GLU A 171 8.39 -17.00 4.70
CA GLU A 171 9.21 -18.20 4.50
C GLU A 171 10.50 -17.92 3.71
N ASN A 172 10.44 -17.06 2.70
CA ASN A 172 11.57 -16.84 1.79
C ASN A 172 12.38 -15.58 2.14
N TYR A 173 11.75 -14.60 2.79
CA TYR A 173 12.32 -13.27 3.04
C TYR A 173 12.07 -12.79 4.48
N GLY A 174 11.94 -13.71 5.44
CA GLY A 174 11.64 -13.40 6.84
C GLY A 174 12.53 -12.33 7.47
N TYR A 175 13.84 -12.35 7.17
CA TYR A 175 14.76 -11.29 7.60
C TYR A 175 14.33 -9.90 7.14
N LEU A 176 13.88 -9.74 5.89
CA LEU A 176 13.40 -8.45 5.38
C LEU A 176 12.07 -8.06 6.02
N CYS A 177 11.16 -9.03 6.23
CA CYS A 177 9.91 -8.77 6.95
C CYS A 177 10.17 -8.25 8.36
N ASP A 178 11.10 -8.86 9.10
CA ASP A 178 11.43 -8.47 10.47
C ASP A 178 12.16 -7.12 10.50
N LYS A 179 13.15 -6.94 9.61
CA LYS A 179 13.92 -5.70 9.51
C LYS A 179 13.05 -4.49 9.18
N LEU A 180 12.09 -4.65 8.28
CA LEU A 180 11.20 -3.57 7.84
C LEU A 180 9.96 -3.43 8.74
N GLY A 181 9.80 -4.29 9.74
CA GLY A 181 8.58 -4.34 10.56
C GLY A 181 7.33 -4.54 9.73
N PHE A 182 7.41 -5.39 8.69
CA PHE A 182 6.31 -5.63 7.76
C PHE A 182 5.20 -6.46 8.42
N GLU A 183 3.96 -6.00 8.27
CA GLU A 183 2.77 -6.67 8.81
C GLU A 183 1.77 -6.99 7.71
N TYR A 184 1.00 -8.05 7.96
CA TYR A 184 -0.06 -8.50 7.07
C TYR A 184 -1.28 -8.94 7.90
N ILE A 185 -2.31 -8.10 7.94
CA ILE A 185 -3.56 -8.32 8.68
C ILE A 185 -4.64 -8.78 7.70
N TYR A 186 -5.26 -9.96 7.92
CA TYR A 186 -6.23 -10.58 7.01
C TYR A 186 -7.11 -11.62 7.69
#